data_AF-A0A3E1DI29-F1
#
_entry.id   AF-A0A3E1DI29-F1
#
_cell.length_a   1.000
_cell.length_b   1.000
_cell.length_c   1.000
_cell.angle_alpha   90.00
_cell.angle_beta   90.00
_cell.angle_gamma   90.00
#
_symmetry.space_group_name_H-M   'P 1'
#
loop_
_entity.id
_entity.type
_entity.pdbx_description
1 polymer ?
#
loop_
_entity_poly.entity_id
_entity_poly.type
_entity_poly.pdbx_seq_one_letter_code
_entity_poly.pdbx_strand_id
1 'polypeptide(L)'
;MDVWKSIPSWFKLDNYDHCANYSSLDWANELIMRCGSNIAGGELSELDKQIVEHIKNNGLSIRGKSYCYSEELKKLYEDNPSTYKKTRFAVTNLSQITAYSFFLDANNKEKIEHDFSLLDLSTCTKERWRIRSPYTHPIANLNYNHENAAYLEINLHASNEQLLMEFKDWLLETRGDTQDIVKRQFSKADFEDWHTSRVFAYWDLTTIAASENATIPLLMLGRALFPDEFDVELAARIQKVTKKKSKTLFSPEVVNALMAQAESEKTQWNNS
;
A
#
# COMPACT_ATOMS: atom_id res chain seq x y z
N MET A 1 16.82 20.19 19.87
CA MET A 1 16.71 18.76 19.56
C MET A 1 17.59 18.05 20.56
N ASP A 2 16.98 17.29 21.45
CA ASP A 2 17.68 16.63 22.54
C ASP A 2 18.41 15.38 22.05
N VAL A 3 19.39 14.93 22.81
CA VAL A 3 20.10 13.67 22.54
C VAL A 3 19.76 12.71 23.68
N TRP A 4 19.10 11.61 23.37
CA TRP A 4 18.84 10.58 24.37
C TRP A 4 20.15 10.08 24.96
N LYS A 5 20.24 10.05 26.29
CA LYS A 5 21.42 9.57 27.03
C LYS A 5 21.39 8.06 27.27
N SER A 6 20.20 7.46 27.18
CA SER A 6 19.94 6.04 27.35
C SER A 6 18.78 5.60 26.47
N ILE A 7 18.71 4.30 26.16
CA ILE A 7 17.53 3.72 25.51
C ILE A 7 16.35 3.75 26.50
N PRO A 8 15.15 4.16 26.07
CA PRO A 8 13.98 4.18 26.96
C PRO A 8 13.64 2.78 27.49
N SER A 9 13.16 2.71 28.73
CA SER A 9 12.82 1.44 29.39
C SER A 9 11.63 0.71 28.76
N TRP A 10 10.80 1.40 27.96
CA TRP A 10 9.72 0.78 27.20
C TRP A 10 10.25 -0.08 26.04
N PHE A 11 11.42 0.25 25.50
CA PHE A 11 11.98 -0.47 24.37
C PHE A 11 12.57 -1.80 24.84
N LYS A 12 12.01 -2.90 24.32
CA LYS A 12 12.50 -4.26 24.54
C LYS A 12 12.64 -4.94 23.18
N LEU A 13 13.83 -5.43 22.88
CA LEU A 13 14.13 -6.04 21.58
C LEU A 13 13.26 -7.29 21.34
N ASP A 14 13.01 -8.08 22.40
CA ASP A 14 12.21 -9.31 22.36
C ASP A 14 10.76 -9.08 21.89
N ASN A 15 10.23 -7.85 22.02
CA ASN A 15 8.91 -7.49 21.50
C ASN A 15 8.84 -7.61 19.96
N TYR A 16 9.99 -7.71 19.28
CA TYR A 16 10.09 -7.77 17.82
C TYR A 16 10.39 -9.17 17.27
N ASP A 17 10.69 -10.16 18.12
CA ASP A 17 11.15 -11.48 17.64
C ASP A 17 10.06 -12.25 16.88
N HIS A 18 8.79 -11.97 17.16
CA HIS A 18 7.68 -12.63 16.47
C HIS A 18 7.65 -12.29 14.96
N CYS A 19 8.20 -11.16 14.51
CA CYS A 19 8.17 -10.82 13.08
C CYS A 19 9.00 -11.77 12.20
N ALA A 20 9.86 -12.61 12.79
CA ALA A 20 10.53 -13.71 12.09
C ALA A 20 9.55 -14.69 11.42
N ASN A 21 8.33 -14.80 11.96
CA ASN A 21 7.29 -15.73 11.49
C ASN A 21 6.11 -15.04 10.80
N TYR A 22 6.28 -13.78 10.42
CA TYR A 22 5.24 -13.02 9.73
C TYR A 22 5.02 -13.50 8.30
N SER A 23 3.74 -13.55 7.92
CA SER A 23 3.32 -13.65 6.54
C SER A 23 3.51 -12.31 5.81
N SER A 24 3.30 -12.32 4.49
CA SER A 24 3.26 -11.10 3.68
C SER A 24 2.24 -10.08 4.23
N LEU A 25 1.07 -10.56 4.65
CA LEU A 25 0.00 -9.75 5.25
C LEU A 25 0.39 -9.16 6.61
N ASP A 26 1.03 -9.96 7.47
CA ASP A 26 1.49 -9.49 8.78
C ASP A 26 2.51 -8.35 8.62
N TRP A 27 3.49 -8.51 7.70
CA TRP A 27 4.44 -7.44 7.36
C TRP A 27 3.76 -6.20 6.79
N ALA A 28 2.81 -6.36 5.87
CA ALA A 28 2.10 -5.24 5.26
C ALA A 28 1.34 -4.42 6.31
N ASN A 29 0.61 -5.08 7.21
CA ASN A 29 -0.17 -4.42 8.25
C ASN A 29 0.70 -3.57 9.18
N GLU A 30 1.85 -4.11 9.58
CA GLU A 30 2.79 -3.43 10.48
C GLU A 30 3.46 -2.22 9.83
N LEU A 31 3.71 -2.29 8.52
CA LEU A 31 4.20 -1.15 7.75
C LEU A 31 3.12 -0.10 7.57
N ILE A 32 1.91 -0.48 7.20
CA ILE A 32 0.78 0.46 7.00
C ILE A 32 0.50 1.24 8.28
N MET A 33 0.46 0.56 9.43
CA MET A 33 0.24 1.20 10.73
C MET A 33 1.27 2.30 11.01
N ARG A 34 2.54 2.08 10.63
CA ARG A 34 3.64 3.02 10.86
C ARG A 34 3.80 4.08 9.77
N CYS A 35 3.44 3.76 8.52
CA CYS A 35 3.52 4.68 7.38
C CYS A 35 2.35 5.67 7.36
N GLY A 36 1.18 5.26 7.84
CA GLY A 36 -0.01 6.13 7.90
C GLY A 36 0.12 7.27 8.90
N SER A 37 0.99 7.11 9.88
CA SER A 37 1.21 8.06 10.96
C SER A 37 2.29 9.09 10.59
N ASN A 38 1.97 10.39 10.65
CA ASN A 38 2.90 11.46 10.31
C ASN A 38 3.82 11.80 11.50
N ILE A 39 4.44 10.76 12.07
CA ILE A 39 5.14 10.84 13.38
C ILE A 39 6.39 11.73 13.29
N ALA A 40 6.92 11.96 12.09
CA ALA A 40 8.09 12.78 11.86
C ALA A 40 7.72 14.23 11.47
N GLY A 41 7.77 15.15 12.44
CA GLY A 41 7.95 16.59 12.15
C GLY A 41 6.73 17.51 12.33
N GLY A 42 5.72 17.10 13.10
CA GLY A 42 4.56 17.96 13.42
C GLY A 42 3.94 17.63 14.78
N GLU A 43 2.88 18.36 15.13
CA GLU A 43 2.03 17.98 16.26
C GLU A 43 1.34 16.65 15.92
N LEU A 44 1.61 15.63 16.73
CA LEU A 44 1.02 14.30 16.57
C LEU A 44 -0.51 14.41 16.68
N SER A 45 -1.22 13.85 15.70
CA SER A 45 -2.65 13.66 15.83
C SER A 45 -2.95 12.71 17.00
N GLU A 46 -4.19 12.72 17.49
CA GLU A 46 -4.59 11.80 18.57
C GLU A 46 -4.38 10.33 18.17
N LEU A 47 -4.58 10.02 16.90
CA LEU A 47 -4.31 8.71 16.33
C LEU A 47 -2.81 8.37 16.36
N ASP A 48 -1.94 9.31 15.97
CA ASP A 48 -0.48 9.10 16.02
C ASP A 48 -0.02 8.83 17.45
N LYS A 49 -0.59 9.53 18.45
CA LYS A 49 -0.29 9.28 19.87
C LYS A 49 -0.71 7.88 20.30
N GLN A 50 -1.89 7.42 19.90
CA GLN A 50 -2.35 6.06 20.18
C GLN A 50 -1.46 4.99 19.54
N ILE A 51 -0.98 5.24 18.31
CA ILE A 51 -0.03 4.37 17.62
C ILE A 51 1.30 4.33 18.38
N VAL A 52 1.86 5.48 18.76
CA VAL A 52 3.11 5.56 19.52
C VAL A 52 2.97 4.83 20.86
N GLU A 53 1.88 5.04 21.60
CA GLU A 53 1.63 4.33 22.86
C GLU A 53 1.43 2.83 22.64
N HIS A 54 0.77 2.41 21.56
CA HIS A 54 0.65 1.00 21.21
C HIS A 54 2.03 0.37 20.96
N ILE A 55 2.89 1.02 20.19
CA ILE A 55 4.27 0.57 19.91
C ILE A 55 5.09 0.53 21.20
N LYS A 56 5.01 1.55 22.06
CA LYS A 56 5.72 1.57 23.35
C LYS A 56 5.34 0.39 24.25
N ASN A 57 4.06 0.01 24.25
CA ASN A 57 3.55 -1.06 25.11
C ASN A 57 3.75 -2.48 24.54
N ASN A 58 3.69 -2.64 23.21
CA ASN A 58 3.63 -3.96 22.57
C ASN A 58 4.76 -4.23 21.57
N GLY A 59 5.41 -3.19 21.03
CA GLY A 59 6.37 -3.26 19.92
C GLY A 59 5.70 -3.60 18.59
N LEU A 60 5.24 -4.84 18.45
CA LEU A 60 4.50 -5.35 17.30
C LEU A 60 3.00 -5.48 17.59
N SER A 61 2.20 -5.42 16.54
CA SER A 61 0.76 -5.66 16.60
C SER A 61 0.50 -7.14 16.92
N ILE A 62 -0.38 -7.43 17.88
CA ILE A 62 -0.65 -8.80 18.32
C ILE A 62 -1.32 -9.60 17.20
N ARG A 63 -0.71 -10.72 16.78
CA ARG A 63 -1.26 -11.65 15.77
C ARG A 63 -2.71 -12.04 16.11
N GLY A 64 -3.61 -11.92 15.14
CA GLY A 64 -5.03 -12.28 15.29
C GLY A 64 -5.89 -11.25 16.02
N LYS A 65 -5.29 -10.33 16.79
CA LYS A 65 -5.90 -9.02 17.01
C LYS A 65 -5.47 -8.17 15.84
N SER A 66 -6.15 -8.43 14.72
CA SER A 66 -6.28 -7.38 13.73
C SER A 66 -6.79 -6.17 14.53
N TYR A 67 -5.91 -5.22 14.85
CA TYR A 67 -6.22 -3.83 14.59
C TYR A 67 -6.40 -3.76 13.06
N CYS A 68 -7.39 -4.51 12.57
CA CYS A 68 -8.12 -4.27 11.35
C CYS A 68 -8.33 -2.80 11.54
N TYR A 69 -7.66 -1.99 10.72
CA TYR A 69 -8.10 -0.66 10.33
C TYR A 69 -9.36 -0.38 11.10
N SER A 70 -9.19 0.15 12.33
CA SER A 70 -10.32 0.13 13.25
C SER A 70 -11.45 0.81 12.49
N GLU A 71 -12.69 0.41 12.69
CA GLU A 71 -13.78 1.11 12.01
C GLU A 71 -13.59 2.63 12.13
N GLU A 72 -12.95 3.14 13.20
CA GLU A 72 -12.45 4.51 13.31
C GLU A 72 -11.29 4.92 12.37
N LEU A 73 -10.24 4.12 12.14
CA LEU A 73 -9.16 4.39 11.18
C LEU A 73 -9.63 4.29 9.72
N LYS A 74 -10.44 3.27 9.42
CA LYS A 74 -11.11 3.13 8.12
C LYS A 74 -12.03 4.33 7.89
N LYS A 75 -12.84 4.71 8.90
CA LYS A 75 -13.58 5.97 8.92
C LYS A 75 -12.68 7.18 8.80
N LEU A 76 -11.50 7.25 9.41
CA LEU A 76 -10.64 8.43 9.32
C LEU A 76 -10.13 8.66 7.88
N TYR A 77 -9.82 7.59 7.16
CA TYR A 77 -9.48 7.66 5.73
C TYR A 77 -10.72 7.83 4.83
N GLU A 78 -11.89 7.31 5.24
CA GLU A 78 -13.16 7.47 4.54
C GLU A 78 -13.89 8.81 4.82
N ASP A 79 -13.60 9.45 5.95
CA ASP A 79 -14.24 10.65 6.52
C ASP A 79 -13.29 11.85 6.50
N ASN A 80 -12.15 11.75 5.81
CA ASN A 80 -11.42 12.92 5.31
C ASN A 80 -12.02 13.26 3.92
N PRO A 81 -13.15 13.96 3.87
CA PRO A 81 -14.03 14.00 2.72
C PRO A 81 -13.71 15.27 1.95
N SER A 82 -12.45 15.44 1.53
CA SER A 82 -12.19 16.30 0.40
C SER A 82 -12.62 15.53 -0.86
N THR A 83 -13.93 15.57 -1.08
CA THR A 83 -14.66 15.33 -2.34
C THR A 83 -14.77 13.92 -2.93
N TYR A 84 -14.24 12.85 -2.34
CA TYR A 84 -14.17 11.55 -3.06
C TYR A 84 -14.92 10.33 -2.50
N LYS A 85 -16.00 10.55 -1.75
CA LYS A 85 -17.06 9.54 -1.52
C LYS A 85 -18.14 9.56 -2.63
N LYS A 86 -17.73 9.56 -3.89
CA LYS A 86 -18.62 9.16 -5.01
C LYS A 86 -17.98 8.03 -5.80
N THR A 87 -18.52 6.83 -5.58
CA THR A 87 -18.47 5.68 -6.48
C THR A 87 -17.09 5.14 -6.84
N ARG A 88 -16.40 4.57 -5.85
CA ARG A 88 -15.58 3.38 -6.11
C ARG A 88 -16.32 2.16 -5.62
N PHE A 89 -17.14 1.61 -6.48
CA PHE A 89 -17.32 0.17 -6.44
C PHE A 89 -16.11 -0.38 -7.19
N ALA A 90 -15.26 -1.17 -6.54
CA ALA A 90 -14.53 -2.17 -7.29
C ALA A 90 -15.62 -3.07 -7.87
N VAL A 91 -15.99 -2.79 -9.11
CA VAL A 91 -17.06 -3.48 -9.80
C VAL A 91 -16.51 -4.85 -10.18
N THR A 92 -16.41 -5.74 -9.20
CA THR A 92 -16.24 -7.16 -9.43
C THR A 92 -17.63 -7.72 -9.63
N ASN A 93 -17.92 -8.26 -10.81
CA ASN A 93 -19.22 -8.83 -11.19
C ASN A 93 -20.37 -7.81 -11.26
N LEU A 94 -20.22 -6.65 -11.92
CA LEU A 94 -21.43 -5.93 -12.37
C LEU A 94 -22.16 -6.84 -13.35
N SER A 95 -23.31 -7.32 -12.94
CA SER A 95 -24.29 -7.75 -13.91
C SER A 95 -24.64 -6.57 -14.81
N GLN A 96 -24.94 -6.84 -16.07
CA GLN A 96 -25.39 -5.83 -17.00
C GLN A 96 -26.59 -5.03 -16.43
N ILE A 97 -27.46 -5.69 -15.66
CA ILE A 97 -28.60 -5.08 -14.96
C ILE A 97 -28.16 -4.03 -13.93
N THR A 98 -27.14 -4.34 -13.12
CA THR A 98 -26.60 -3.40 -12.11
C THR A 98 -25.84 -2.25 -12.78
N ALA A 99 -25.20 -2.49 -13.93
CA ALA A 99 -24.64 -1.41 -14.75
C ALA A 99 -25.73 -0.45 -15.23
N TYR A 100 -26.86 -1.00 -15.69
CA TYR A 100 -28.00 -0.23 -16.15
C TYR A 100 -28.76 0.48 -15.03
N SER A 101 -28.78 -0.02 -13.79
CA SER A 101 -29.44 0.71 -12.69
C SER A 101 -28.76 2.04 -12.39
N PHE A 102 -27.42 2.11 -12.48
CA PHE A 102 -26.70 3.39 -12.34
C PHE A 102 -27.04 4.38 -13.46
N PHE A 103 -27.42 3.89 -14.63
CA PHE A 103 -27.86 4.69 -15.76
C PHE A 103 -29.28 5.23 -15.56
N LEU A 104 -30.19 4.44 -14.97
CA LEU A 104 -31.57 4.83 -14.73
C LEU A 104 -31.72 5.99 -13.73
N ASP A 105 -30.78 6.12 -12.79
CA ASP A 105 -30.78 7.14 -11.74
C ASP A 105 -29.90 8.38 -12.08
N ALA A 106 -29.35 8.44 -13.29
CA ALA A 106 -28.43 9.52 -13.67
C ALA A 106 -29.18 10.82 -14.06
N ASN A 107 -28.74 11.97 -13.55
CA ASN A 107 -29.32 13.29 -13.85
C ASN A 107 -29.28 13.67 -15.35
N ASN A 108 -28.49 12.96 -16.14
CA ASN A 108 -28.33 13.15 -17.59
C ASN A 108 -28.89 11.98 -18.41
N LYS A 109 -29.76 11.14 -17.83
CA LYS A 109 -30.37 9.96 -18.48
C LYS A 109 -30.87 10.22 -19.90
N GLU A 110 -31.69 11.26 -20.09
CA GLU A 110 -32.27 11.60 -21.41
C GLU A 110 -31.20 11.88 -22.48
N LYS A 111 -30.09 12.54 -22.09
CA LYS A 111 -28.96 12.79 -22.98
C LYS A 111 -28.24 11.50 -23.36
N ILE A 112 -28.04 10.59 -22.40
CA ILE A 112 -27.37 9.31 -22.65
C ILE A 112 -28.27 8.38 -23.48
N GLU A 113 -29.59 8.33 -23.22
CA GLU A 113 -30.57 7.58 -24.02
C GLU A 113 -30.59 8.06 -25.47
N HIS A 114 -30.60 9.38 -25.67
CA HIS A 114 -30.49 9.99 -26.99
C HIS A 114 -29.20 9.55 -27.68
N ASP A 115 -28.05 9.67 -27.01
CA ASP A 115 -26.75 9.29 -27.56
C ASP A 115 -26.67 7.78 -27.87
N PHE A 116 -27.29 6.91 -27.08
CA PHE A 116 -27.40 5.47 -27.34
C PHE A 116 -28.30 5.15 -28.53
N SER A 117 -29.42 5.85 -28.68
CA SER A 117 -30.34 5.66 -29.81
C SER A 117 -29.68 5.98 -31.16
N LEU A 118 -28.71 6.89 -31.16
CA LEU A 118 -27.90 7.24 -32.33
C LEU A 118 -26.83 6.18 -32.65
N LEU A 119 -26.47 5.29 -31.71
CA LEU A 119 -25.51 4.21 -31.93
C LEU A 119 -26.13 2.97 -32.60
N ASP A 120 -27.45 2.80 -32.49
CA ASP A 120 -28.22 1.66 -33.04
C ASP A 120 -28.55 1.84 -34.55
N LEU A 121 -28.39 3.06 -35.06
CA LEU A 121 -28.53 3.36 -36.49
C LEU A 121 -27.24 2.96 -37.22
N SER A 122 -27.30 1.83 -37.92
CA SER A 122 -26.23 1.05 -38.58
C SER A 122 -25.33 1.73 -39.62
N THR A 123 -25.23 3.06 -39.69
CA THR A 123 -24.30 3.74 -40.61
C THR A 123 -23.13 4.36 -39.88
N CYS A 124 -21.92 3.86 -40.18
CA CYS A 124 -20.65 4.32 -39.63
C CYS A 124 -20.34 5.75 -40.11
N THR A 125 -20.81 6.77 -39.38
CA THR A 125 -20.53 8.19 -39.65
C THR A 125 -19.56 8.77 -38.61
N LYS A 126 -18.92 9.91 -38.95
CA LYS A 126 -18.03 10.66 -38.04
C LYS A 126 -18.74 11.08 -36.74
N GLU A 127 -20.06 11.24 -36.77
CA GLU A 127 -20.91 11.40 -35.60
C GLU A 127 -20.78 10.25 -34.59
N ARG A 128 -20.64 8.99 -35.05
CA ARG A 128 -20.48 7.84 -34.15
C ARG A 128 -19.22 7.95 -33.29
N TRP A 129 -18.12 8.48 -33.83
CA TRP A 129 -16.88 8.73 -33.09
C TRP A 129 -17.01 9.89 -32.11
N ARG A 130 -17.74 10.95 -32.48
CA ARG A 130 -18.04 12.07 -31.58
C ARG A 130 -18.92 11.66 -30.40
N ILE A 131 -19.87 10.76 -30.62
CA ILE A 131 -20.76 10.24 -29.58
C ILE A 131 -20.05 9.18 -28.74
N ARG A 132 -19.28 8.27 -29.35
CA ARG A 132 -18.52 7.25 -28.61
C ARG A 132 -17.46 7.87 -27.72
N SER A 133 -16.71 8.87 -28.19
CA SER A 133 -15.59 9.46 -27.46
C SER A 133 -15.88 9.72 -25.96
N PRO A 134 -16.95 10.42 -25.55
CA PRO A 134 -17.24 10.65 -24.13
C PRO A 134 -17.63 9.40 -23.32
N TYR A 135 -18.08 8.31 -23.95
CA TYR A 135 -18.53 7.08 -23.28
C TYR A 135 -17.57 5.89 -23.43
N THR A 136 -16.64 5.94 -24.39
CA THR A 136 -15.54 4.99 -24.54
C THR A 136 -14.36 5.34 -23.66
N HIS A 137 -14.32 6.56 -23.11
CA HIS A 137 -13.48 6.82 -21.96
C HIS A 137 -14.17 6.09 -20.79
N PRO A 138 -13.51 5.12 -20.15
CA PRO A 138 -14.08 4.49 -18.97
C PRO A 138 -14.52 5.61 -18.01
N ILE A 139 -15.69 5.45 -17.40
CA ILE A 139 -16.29 6.36 -16.41
C ILE A 139 -15.29 6.74 -15.29
N ALA A 140 -14.15 6.04 -15.21
CA ALA A 140 -13.06 6.23 -14.28
C ALA A 140 -11.98 7.26 -14.68
N ASN A 141 -12.06 7.96 -15.81
CA ASN A 141 -11.11 9.07 -16.11
C ASN A 141 -11.56 10.41 -15.50
N LEU A 142 -12.10 10.38 -14.29
CA LEU A 142 -12.18 11.57 -13.45
C LEU A 142 -10.78 11.85 -12.89
N ASN A 143 -9.96 12.53 -13.70
CA ASN A 143 -8.95 13.52 -13.31
C ASN A 143 -8.32 13.39 -11.90
N TYR A 144 -7.87 12.19 -11.54
CA TYR A 144 -7.02 11.94 -10.38
C TYR A 144 -5.73 11.35 -10.92
N ASN A 145 -4.61 11.95 -10.49
CA ASN A 145 -3.25 11.47 -10.68
C ASN A 145 -3.08 10.08 -10.06
N HIS A 146 -3.68 9.05 -10.65
CA HIS A 146 -3.20 7.69 -10.47
C HIS A 146 -2.00 7.53 -11.40
N GLU A 147 -0.89 8.17 -11.02
CA GLU A 147 0.41 8.04 -11.72
C GLU A 147 0.83 6.56 -11.86
N ASN A 148 0.21 5.67 -11.08
CA ASN A 148 0.50 4.24 -11.01
C ASN A 148 -0.64 3.32 -11.49
N ALA A 149 -1.66 3.81 -12.20
CA ALA A 149 -2.72 2.96 -12.74
C ALA A 149 -2.89 3.16 -14.26
N ALA A 150 -3.16 2.07 -14.97
CA ALA A 150 -3.46 2.08 -16.39
C ALA A 150 -4.71 1.23 -16.67
N TYR A 151 -5.46 1.63 -17.70
CA TYR A 151 -6.67 0.94 -18.13
C TYR A 151 -6.39 0.17 -19.42
N LEU A 152 -6.98 -1.03 -19.54
CA LEU A 152 -6.86 -1.90 -20.69
C LEU A 152 -8.26 -2.31 -21.19
N GLU A 153 -8.47 -2.25 -22.51
CA GLU A 153 -9.62 -2.85 -23.17
C GLU A 153 -9.26 -4.26 -23.63
N ILE A 154 -10.05 -5.26 -23.23
CA ILE A 154 -9.75 -6.68 -23.47
C ILE A 154 -10.79 -7.26 -24.45
N ASN A 155 -10.33 -7.80 -25.58
CA ASN A 155 -11.19 -8.52 -26.52
C ASN A 155 -11.46 -9.95 -26.03
N LEU A 156 -12.64 -10.19 -25.45
CA LEU A 156 -13.03 -11.50 -24.91
C LEU A 156 -13.24 -12.60 -25.97
N HIS A 157 -13.16 -12.28 -27.26
CA HIS A 157 -13.17 -13.27 -28.35
C HIS A 157 -11.78 -13.77 -28.75
N ALA A 158 -10.70 -13.16 -28.24
CA ALA A 158 -9.34 -13.64 -28.47
C ALA A 158 -9.06 -14.92 -27.66
N SER A 159 -8.08 -15.72 -28.10
CA SER A 159 -7.64 -16.88 -27.31
C SER A 159 -6.90 -16.45 -26.05
N ASN A 160 -6.87 -17.31 -25.04
CA ASN A 160 -6.16 -17.04 -23.79
C ASN A 160 -4.68 -16.77 -24.02
N GLU A 161 -4.05 -17.50 -24.94
CA GLU A 161 -2.63 -17.33 -25.27
C GLU A 161 -2.35 -15.94 -25.85
N GLN A 162 -3.21 -15.47 -26.76
CA GLN A 162 -3.10 -14.13 -27.35
C GLN A 162 -3.29 -13.04 -26.28
N LEU A 163 -4.32 -13.19 -25.43
CA LEU A 163 -4.59 -12.24 -24.35
C LEU A 163 -3.43 -12.13 -23.37
N LEU A 164 -2.82 -13.25 -22.97
CA LEU A 164 -1.68 -13.25 -22.07
C LEU A 164 -0.42 -12.64 -22.71
N MET A 165 -0.19 -12.90 -24.00
CA MET A 165 0.94 -12.33 -24.74
C MET A 165 0.79 -10.81 -24.86
N GLU A 166 -0.33 -10.32 -25.38
CA GLU A 166 -0.59 -8.89 -25.54
C GLU A 166 -0.59 -8.16 -24.20
N PHE A 167 -1.17 -8.76 -23.16
CA PHE A 167 -1.13 -8.19 -21.81
C PHE A 167 0.31 -8.03 -21.29
N LYS A 168 1.16 -9.03 -21.54
CA LYS A 168 2.57 -9.00 -21.12
C LYS A 168 3.34 -7.90 -21.86
N ASP A 169 3.14 -7.78 -23.17
CA ASP A 169 3.81 -6.77 -24.00
C ASP A 169 3.35 -5.37 -23.60
N TRP A 170 2.03 -5.16 -23.48
CA TRP A 170 1.45 -3.92 -22.96
C TRP A 170 1.99 -3.55 -21.57
N LEU A 171 2.13 -4.54 -20.67
CA LEU A 171 2.64 -4.32 -19.32
C LEU A 171 4.11 -3.87 -19.33
N LEU A 172 4.93 -4.43 -20.22
CA LEU A 172 6.32 -4.03 -20.40
C LEU A 172 6.43 -2.60 -20.94
N GLU A 173 5.62 -2.26 -21.96
CA GLU A 173 5.59 -0.92 -22.53
C GLU A 173 5.08 0.13 -21.54
N THR A 174 3.99 -0.18 -20.83
CA THR A 174 3.32 0.75 -19.91
C THR A 174 4.16 1.04 -18.67
N ARG A 175 4.91 0.04 -18.17
CA ARG A 175 5.86 0.25 -17.07
C ARG A 175 7.07 1.09 -17.50
N GLY A 176 7.36 1.15 -18.81
CA GLY A 176 8.56 1.77 -19.36
C GLY A 176 9.85 1.17 -18.77
N ASP A 177 10.95 1.91 -18.89
CA ASP A 177 12.27 1.51 -18.37
C ASP A 177 12.42 1.71 -16.84
N THR A 178 11.32 1.77 -16.08
CA THR A 178 11.40 1.96 -14.62
C THR A 178 12.02 0.73 -13.96
N GLN A 179 13.34 0.78 -13.73
CA GLN A 179 14.12 -0.32 -13.17
C GLN A 179 13.81 -0.59 -11.68
N ASP A 180 13.14 0.34 -11.00
CA ASP A 180 12.90 0.33 -9.56
C ASP A 180 11.62 -0.41 -9.13
N ILE A 181 10.97 -1.13 -10.03
CA ILE A 181 9.83 -1.98 -9.66
C ILE A 181 10.34 -3.08 -8.73
N VAL A 182 9.65 -3.30 -7.61
CA VAL A 182 9.85 -4.48 -6.75
C VAL A 182 9.60 -5.73 -7.60
N LYS A 183 10.68 -6.32 -8.14
CA LYS A 183 10.60 -7.28 -9.27
C LYS A 183 10.04 -8.65 -8.90
N ARG A 184 9.92 -8.98 -7.61
CA ARG A 184 9.56 -10.32 -7.15
C ARG A 184 8.65 -10.29 -5.94
N GLN A 185 7.86 -11.34 -5.80
CA GLN A 185 7.24 -11.71 -4.52
C GLN A 185 8.34 -11.86 -3.46
N PHE A 186 8.06 -11.32 -2.27
CA PHE A 186 8.93 -11.45 -1.13
C PHE A 186 8.89 -12.88 -0.63
N SER A 187 10.07 -13.45 -0.47
CA SER A 187 10.26 -14.81 0.02
C SER A 187 10.44 -14.82 1.53
N LYS A 188 10.36 -16.00 2.15
CA LYS A 188 10.69 -16.18 3.57
C LYS A 188 12.10 -15.67 3.91
N ALA A 189 13.06 -15.80 2.98
CA ALA A 189 14.41 -15.29 3.16
C ALA A 189 14.47 -13.75 3.21
N ASP A 190 13.59 -13.05 2.49
CA ASP A 190 13.49 -11.59 2.58
C ASP A 190 12.96 -11.17 3.96
N PHE A 191 11.95 -11.87 4.47
CA PHE A 191 11.39 -11.61 5.80
C PHE A 191 12.39 -11.90 6.91
N GLU A 192 13.16 -12.98 6.79
CA GLU A 192 14.24 -13.31 7.73
C GLU A 192 15.36 -12.27 7.68
N ASP A 193 15.73 -11.79 6.49
CA ASP A 193 16.71 -10.71 6.32
C ASP A 193 16.23 -9.39 6.97
N TRP A 194 14.95 -9.05 6.83
CA TRP A 194 14.37 -7.86 7.47
C TRP A 194 14.31 -7.99 8.98
N HIS A 195 13.87 -9.15 9.49
CA HIS A 195 13.84 -9.48 10.91
C HIS A 195 15.25 -9.38 11.52
N THR A 196 16.24 -10.08 10.95
CA THR A 196 17.63 -10.06 11.45
C THR A 196 18.29 -8.68 11.32
N SER A 197 17.82 -7.85 10.39
CA SER A 197 18.25 -6.45 10.27
C SER A 197 17.58 -5.50 11.27
N ARG A 198 16.61 -5.99 12.06
CA ARG A 198 15.88 -5.25 13.12
C ARG A 198 15.22 -3.98 12.62
N VAL A 199 14.66 -4.02 11.41
CA VAL A 199 14.11 -2.84 10.70
C VAL A 199 12.93 -2.17 11.41
N PHE A 200 12.02 -2.94 12.02
CA PHE A 200 10.90 -2.38 12.81
C PHE A 200 11.40 -1.71 14.09
N ALA A 201 12.23 -2.39 14.86
CA ALA A 201 12.82 -1.84 16.09
C ALA A 201 13.63 -0.56 15.82
N TYR A 202 14.40 -0.53 14.72
CA TYR A 202 15.08 0.67 14.26
C TYR A 202 14.11 1.80 13.93
N TRP A 203 13.07 1.51 13.14
CA TRP A 203 12.08 2.51 12.75
C TRP A 203 11.40 3.10 13.99
N ASP A 204 10.89 2.26 14.88
CA ASP A 204 10.14 2.70 16.06
C ASP A 204 11.00 3.57 16.98
N LEU A 205 12.24 3.16 17.28
CA LEU A 205 13.15 3.98 18.08
C LEU A 205 13.43 5.34 17.43
N THR A 206 13.75 5.36 16.15
CA THR A 206 14.14 6.60 15.47
C THR A 206 12.96 7.55 15.25
N THR A 207 11.80 6.99 14.91
CA THR A 207 10.57 7.74 14.66
C THR A 207 9.97 8.29 15.96
N ILE A 208 9.93 7.50 17.03
CA ILE A 208 9.47 7.97 18.34
C ILE A 208 10.43 9.02 18.91
N ALA A 209 11.75 8.79 18.85
CA ALA A 209 12.72 9.81 19.25
C ALA A 209 12.52 11.13 18.49
N ALA A 210 12.31 11.06 17.17
CA ALA A 210 12.04 12.24 16.36
C ALA A 210 10.74 12.97 16.80
N SER A 211 9.68 12.22 17.12
CA SER A 211 8.43 12.81 17.62
C SER A 211 8.57 13.50 18.98
N GLU A 212 9.53 13.04 19.80
CA GLU A 212 9.90 13.65 21.08
C GLU A 212 10.98 14.74 20.90
N ASN A 213 11.21 15.22 19.68
CA ASN A 213 12.25 16.20 19.31
C ASN A 213 13.65 15.80 19.80
N ALA A 214 13.94 14.51 19.75
CA ALA A 214 15.18 13.91 20.22
C ALA A 214 15.89 13.08 19.12
N THR A 215 17.15 12.74 19.39
CA THR A 215 17.98 11.90 18.53
C THR A 215 18.70 10.82 19.34
N ILE A 216 19.02 9.71 18.67
CA ILE A 216 19.73 8.58 19.26
C ILE A 216 21.09 8.44 18.58
N PRO A 217 22.22 8.57 19.32
CA PRO A 217 23.55 8.25 18.82
C PRO A 217 23.62 6.85 18.18
N LEU A 218 24.25 6.75 17.00
CA LEU A 218 24.30 5.51 16.21
C LEU A 218 24.90 4.32 16.98
N LEU A 219 25.91 4.56 17.82
CA LEU A 219 26.51 3.50 18.64
C LEU A 219 25.53 2.96 19.68
N MET A 220 24.72 3.84 20.29
CA MET A 220 23.71 3.43 21.26
C MET A 220 22.57 2.68 20.57
N LEU A 221 22.13 3.15 19.40
CA LEU A 221 21.14 2.45 18.59
C LEU A 221 21.65 1.06 18.16
N GLY A 222 22.91 0.97 17.76
CA GLY A 222 23.57 -0.28 17.41
C GLY A 222 23.60 -1.27 18.57
N ARG A 223 23.99 -0.83 19.78
CA ARG A 223 23.99 -1.67 20.99
C ARG A 223 22.58 -2.12 21.39
N ALA A 224 21.57 -1.27 21.17
CA ALA A 224 20.18 -1.59 21.47
C ALA A 224 19.62 -2.66 20.54
N LEU A 225 19.97 -2.61 19.25
CA LEU A 225 19.44 -3.51 18.23
C LEU A 225 20.24 -4.80 18.06
N PHE A 226 21.54 -4.77 18.39
CA PHE A 226 22.46 -5.89 18.21
C PHE A 226 23.31 -6.09 19.49
N PRO A 227 22.68 -6.43 20.63
CA PRO A 227 23.37 -6.53 21.92
C PRO A 227 24.43 -7.63 21.95
N ASP A 228 24.28 -8.67 21.12
CA ASP A 228 25.16 -9.84 21.08
C ASP A 228 26.35 -9.68 20.11
N GLU A 229 26.47 -8.53 19.43
CA GLU A 229 27.54 -8.26 18.47
C GLU A 229 28.62 -7.33 19.07
N PHE A 230 29.78 -7.89 19.40
CA PHE A 230 30.87 -7.17 20.08
C PHE A 230 32.00 -6.71 19.15
N ASP A 231 32.19 -7.34 17.99
CA ASP A 231 33.31 -7.10 17.07
C ASP A 231 32.93 -6.32 15.80
N VAL A 232 31.65 -5.99 15.62
CA VAL A 232 31.17 -5.25 14.46
C VAL A 232 31.18 -3.75 14.77
N GLU A 233 31.58 -2.92 13.80
CA GLU A 233 31.34 -1.47 13.85
C GLU A 233 29.82 -1.21 13.82
N LEU A 234 29.17 -1.29 14.99
CA LEU A 234 27.71 -1.22 15.13
C LEU A 234 27.13 0.05 14.49
N ALA A 235 27.80 1.18 14.64
CA ALA A 235 27.40 2.44 14.00
C ALA A 235 27.42 2.34 12.46
N ALA A 236 28.43 1.69 11.88
CA ALA A 236 28.53 1.47 10.44
C ALA A 236 27.45 0.50 9.95
N ARG A 237 27.15 -0.57 10.71
CA ARG A 237 26.05 -1.51 10.40
C ARG A 237 24.71 -0.80 10.35
N ILE A 238 24.40 0.02 11.36
CA ILE A 238 23.17 0.83 11.40
C ILE A 238 23.07 1.73 10.16
N GLN A 239 24.13 2.48 9.85
CA GLN A 239 24.12 3.44 8.75
C GLN A 239 24.06 2.77 7.37
N LYS A 240 24.83 1.71 7.16
CA LYS A 240 25.02 1.08 5.84
C LYS A 240 23.97 0.03 5.53
N VAL A 241 23.42 -0.65 6.55
CA VAL A 241 22.51 -1.79 6.39
C VAL A 241 21.12 -1.44 6.90
N THR A 242 20.95 -1.35 8.22
CA THR A 242 19.61 -1.25 8.85
C THR A 242 18.84 -0.01 8.39
N LYS A 243 19.47 1.17 8.38
CA LYS A 243 18.84 2.41 7.93
C LYS A 243 18.41 2.34 6.47
N LYS A 244 19.25 1.79 5.59
CA LYS A 244 18.94 1.66 4.16
C LYS A 244 17.77 0.71 3.94
N LYS A 245 17.81 -0.47 4.57
CA LYS A 245 16.74 -1.47 4.49
C LYS A 245 15.43 -0.93 5.04
N SER A 246 15.46 -0.27 6.20
CA SER A 246 14.28 0.36 6.78
C SER A 246 13.69 1.41 5.84
N LYS A 247 14.50 2.30 5.24
CA LYS A 247 14.00 3.26 4.25
C LYS A 247 13.33 2.60 3.05
N THR A 248 13.93 1.53 2.51
CA THR A 248 13.35 0.78 1.38
C THR A 248 12.07 0.06 1.77
N LEU A 249 12.07 -0.63 2.91
CA LEU A 249 10.93 -1.43 3.37
C LEU A 249 9.69 -0.58 3.65
N PHE A 250 9.89 0.64 4.17
CA PHE A 250 8.81 1.59 4.45
C PHE A 250 8.42 2.44 3.23
N SER A 251 8.90 2.08 2.03
CA SER A 251 8.46 2.76 0.81
C SER A 251 7.05 2.32 0.41
N PRO A 252 6.24 3.21 -0.20
CA PRO A 252 4.90 2.85 -0.68
C PRO A 252 4.89 1.65 -1.63
N GLU A 253 5.93 1.51 -2.45
CA GLU A 253 6.07 0.43 -3.43
C GLU A 253 6.18 -0.93 -2.75
N VAL A 254 6.97 -1.03 -1.67
CA VAL A 254 7.13 -2.28 -0.91
C VAL A 254 5.85 -2.64 -0.17
N VAL A 255 5.18 -1.66 0.43
CA VAL A 255 3.88 -1.87 1.10
C VAL A 255 2.84 -2.37 0.10
N ASN A 256 2.72 -1.73 -1.07
CA ASN A 256 1.79 -2.15 -2.12
C ASN A 256 2.11 -3.56 -2.65
N ALA A 257 3.40 -3.88 -2.83
CA ALA A 257 3.83 -5.21 -3.27
C ALA A 257 3.51 -6.29 -2.24
N LEU A 258 3.70 -6.03 -0.94
CA LEU A 258 3.32 -6.95 0.13
C LEU A 258 1.80 -7.18 0.18
N MET A 259 1.01 -6.12 0.04
CA MET A 259 -0.46 -6.23 -0.01
C MET A 259 -0.94 -7.06 -1.20
N ALA A 260 -0.41 -6.80 -2.40
CA ALA A 260 -0.74 -7.57 -3.60
C ALA A 260 -0.35 -9.05 -3.45
N GLN A 261 0.80 -9.32 -2.83
CA GLN A 261 1.22 -10.69 -2.52
C GLN A 261 0.26 -11.37 -1.52
N ALA A 262 -0.12 -10.69 -0.45
CA ALA A 262 -1.05 -11.21 0.56
C ALA A 262 -2.43 -11.57 -0.04
N GLU A 263 -2.96 -10.74 -0.93
CA GLU A 263 -4.20 -11.01 -1.65
C GLU A 263 -4.10 -12.24 -2.56
N SER A 264 -2.96 -12.39 -3.24
CA SER A 264 -2.66 -13.56 -4.07
C SER A 264 -2.61 -14.85 -3.24
N GLU A 265 -1.88 -14.84 -2.12
CA GLU A 265 -1.76 -15.97 -1.19
C GLU A 265 -3.13 -16.38 -0.61
N LYS A 266 -3.97 -15.41 -0.25
CA LYS A 266 -5.35 -15.65 0.23
C LYS A 266 -6.23 -16.31 -0.84
N THR A 267 -6.09 -15.88 -2.10
CA THR A 267 -6.87 -16.44 -3.22
C THR A 267 -6.46 -17.88 -3.51
N GLN A 268 -5.16 -18.19 -3.45
CA GLN A 268 -4.65 -19.56 -3.63
C GLN A 268 -5.15 -20.51 -2.53
N TRP A 269 -5.17 -20.04 -1.28
CA TRP A 269 -5.69 -20.81 -0.14
C TRP A 269 -7.17 -21.17 -0.30
N ASN A 270 -8.01 -20.24 -0.77
CA ASN A 270 -9.45 -20.49 -0.95
C ASN A 270 -9.78 -21.45 -2.09
N ASN A 271 -8.85 -21.67 -3.02
CA ASN A 271 -9.02 -22.55 -4.18
C ASN A 271 -8.41 -23.96 -3.97
N SER A 272 -7.74 -24.19 -2.84
CA SER A 272 -7.12 -25.48 -2.46
C SER A 272 -8.02 -26.27 -1.51
#